data_AF-A0A1G8RHJ1-F1
#
_entry.id   AF-A0A1G8RHJ1-F1
#
_cell.length_a   1.000
_cell.length_b   1.000
_cell.length_c   1.000
_cell.angle_alpha   90.00
_cell.angle_beta   90.00
_cell.angle_gamma   90.00
#
_symmetry.space_group_name_H-M   'P 1'
#
loop_
_entity.id
_entity.type
_entity.pdbx_description
1 polymer ?
#
loop_
_entity_poly.entity_id
_entity_poly.type
_entity_poly.pdbx_seq_one_letter_code
_entity_poly.pdbx_strand_id
1 'polypeptide(L)'
;MKKKVLGLYDSNITYMEKLYKYLEDDRKIGFSICAFTSEEKLTDFLEKEKIDYLIASEDKIKKIKGVGKTIYIYEDAQNDGIFRYSPGDEVVDRLIEIIGSGEADICNPTACKTKYIGVFSPVARSMKTSFCTVLGQMLAKKYRVLYLNFESFSGMSVSEQFGRRGDLSDVLYYFKNIRQEFISKFKNSIVSYNGLDMIKPAYYYLDLSYITPDIWDEFLSELSAMNEYDYIIMDLSDYLQGLFDSFLSRCSIVYTMTANDSRAQSKIFHYEQILNEYNHEDILKKTKKFVIPTIKNLPGEIDRLLYTELTDYVRKETASEFKW
;
A
#
# COMPACT_ATOMS: atom_id res chain seq x y z
N MET A 1 -18.63 -0.44 34.90
CA MET A 1 -18.06 -0.83 33.60
C MET A 1 -16.85 -1.70 33.86
N LYS A 2 -16.68 -2.84 33.16
CA LYS A 2 -15.49 -3.69 33.31
C LYS A 2 -14.28 -2.87 32.80
N LYS A 3 -13.21 -2.78 33.59
CA LYS A 3 -11.97 -2.07 33.20
C LYS A 3 -11.41 -2.81 31.98
N LYS A 4 -11.05 -2.08 30.92
CA LYS A 4 -10.44 -2.67 29.73
C LYS A 4 -9.11 -3.35 30.09
N VAL A 5 -8.72 -4.38 29.34
CA VAL A 5 -7.52 -5.19 29.61
C VAL A 5 -6.41 -4.89 28.61
N LEU A 6 -5.21 -4.59 29.11
CA LEU A 6 -3.96 -4.43 28.38
C LEU A 6 -3.06 -5.65 28.64
N GLY A 7 -2.87 -6.49 27.64
CA GLY A 7 -1.91 -7.59 27.68
C GLY A 7 -0.52 -7.13 27.28
N LEU A 8 0.52 -7.70 27.89
CA LEU A 8 1.92 -7.59 27.48
C LEU A 8 2.40 -8.99 27.13
N TYR A 9 3.11 -9.19 26.03
CA TYR A 9 3.68 -10.49 25.68
C TYR A 9 5.09 -10.37 25.08
N ASP A 10 6.07 -10.95 25.78
CA ASP A 10 7.45 -11.09 25.32
C ASP A 10 8.10 -12.31 26.01
N SER A 11 9.01 -12.98 25.32
CA SER A 11 9.84 -14.03 25.92
C SER A 11 10.89 -13.50 26.92
N ASN A 12 11.20 -12.21 26.89
CA ASN A 12 12.16 -11.58 27.78
C ASN A 12 11.53 -11.16 29.12
N ILE A 13 11.69 -12.01 30.14
CA ILE A 13 11.14 -11.83 31.48
C ILE A 13 11.59 -10.50 32.11
N THR A 14 12.89 -10.20 32.06
CA THR A 14 13.45 -8.99 32.70
C THR A 14 12.91 -7.70 32.09
N TYR A 15 12.71 -7.68 30.77
CA TYR A 15 12.08 -6.55 30.09
C TYR A 15 10.61 -6.40 30.51
N MET A 16 9.89 -7.51 30.52
CA MET A 16 8.46 -7.55 30.87
C MET A 16 8.18 -7.08 32.29
N GLU A 17 8.99 -7.48 33.26
CA GLU A 17 8.85 -7.04 34.66
C GLU A 17 9.02 -5.52 34.79
N LYS A 18 10.01 -4.95 34.08
CA LYS A 18 10.24 -3.49 34.08
C LYS A 18 9.11 -2.73 33.43
N LEU A 19 8.66 -3.18 32.26
CA LEU A 19 7.56 -2.56 31.52
C LEU A 19 6.25 -2.65 32.30
N TYR A 20 5.94 -3.83 32.85
CA TYR A 20 4.75 -4.05 33.67
C TYR A 20 4.71 -3.09 34.86
N LYS A 21 5.80 -3.02 35.63
CA LYS A 21 5.88 -2.15 36.80
C LYS A 21 5.69 -0.68 36.43
N TYR A 22 6.33 -0.24 35.35
CA TYR A 22 6.21 1.14 34.88
C TYR A 22 4.77 1.50 34.50
N LEU A 23 4.10 0.63 33.72
CA LEU A 23 2.73 0.84 33.28
C LEU A 23 1.71 0.72 34.42
N GLU A 24 1.97 -0.11 35.42
CA GLU A 24 1.11 -0.26 36.60
C GLU A 24 1.18 0.96 37.52
N ASP A 25 2.37 1.56 37.67
CA ASP A 25 2.59 2.75 38.49
C ASP A 25 2.03 4.03 37.84
N ASP A 26 1.81 4.04 36.52
CA ASP A 26 1.31 5.21 35.78
C ASP A 26 -0.22 5.32 35.77
N ARG A 27 -0.73 6.40 36.39
CA ARG A 27 -2.17 6.66 36.52
C ARG A 27 -2.88 6.95 35.20
N LYS A 28 -2.17 7.33 34.15
CA LYS A 28 -2.75 7.66 32.84
C LYS A 28 -3.28 6.43 32.10
N ILE A 29 -2.75 5.24 32.39
CA ILE A 29 -3.07 4.01 31.66
C ILE A 29 -4.54 3.62 31.86
N GLY A 30 -5.07 3.59 33.08
CA GLY A 30 -6.50 3.31 33.30
C GLY A 30 -6.99 1.93 32.84
N PHE A 31 -6.10 1.02 32.44
CA PHE A 31 -6.35 -0.38 32.06
C PHE A 31 -6.01 -1.37 33.20
N SER A 32 -6.56 -2.58 33.15
CA SER A 32 -6.02 -3.72 33.90
C SER A 32 -4.89 -4.35 33.08
N ILE A 33 -3.72 -4.54 33.69
CA ILE A 33 -2.52 -5.01 32.97
C ILE A 33 -2.29 -6.49 33.26
N CYS A 34 -2.00 -7.28 32.23
CA CYS A 34 -1.61 -8.68 32.34
C CYS A 34 -0.34 -8.93 31.53
N ALA A 35 0.61 -9.70 32.06
CA ALA A 35 1.88 -10.00 31.39
C ALA A 35 2.01 -11.50 31.13
N PHE A 36 2.45 -11.86 29.93
CA PHE A 36 2.63 -13.23 29.48
C PHE A 36 4.06 -13.42 28.98
N THR A 37 4.67 -14.55 29.34
CA THR A 37 6.02 -14.92 28.92
C THR A 37 6.05 -16.17 28.05
N SER A 38 4.90 -16.81 27.85
CA SER A 38 4.71 -17.94 26.93
C SER A 38 3.40 -17.81 26.16
N GLU A 39 3.39 -18.31 24.93
CA GLU A 39 2.23 -18.30 24.03
C GLU A 39 1.07 -19.12 24.59
N GLU A 40 1.37 -20.26 25.23
CA GLU A 40 0.41 -21.14 25.90
C GLU A 40 -0.40 -20.39 26.97
N LYS A 41 0.28 -19.67 27.88
CA LYS A 41 -0.38 -18.89 28.94
C LYS A 41 -1.25 -17.76 28.41
N LEU A 42 -0.81 -17.12 27.32
CA LEU A 42 -1.60 -16.09 26.65
C LEU A 42 -2.87 -16.69 26.03
N THR A 43 -2.73 -17.85 25.38
CA THR A 43 -3.85 -18.56 24.74
C THR A 43 -4.87 -19.03 25.79
N ASP A 44 -4.42 -19.66 26.87
CA ASP A 44 -5.27 -20.08 28.00
C ASP A 44 -6.03 -18.92 28.65
N PHE A 45 -5.44 -17.73 28.64
CA PHE A 45 -6.09 -16.52 29.15
C PHE A 45 -7.14 -16.01 28.18
N LEU A 46 -6.83 -15.98 26.88
CA LEU A 46 -7.74 -15.54 25.82
C LEU A 46 -9.00 -16.42 25.70
N GLU A 47 -8.94 -17.68 26.11
CA GLU A 47 -10.11 -18.56 26.21
C GLU A 47 -11.10 -18.15 27.31
N LYS A 48 -10.62 -17.46 28.35
CA LYS A 48 -11.39 -17.15 29.57
C LYS A 48 -11.77 -15.68 29.66
N GLU A 49 -10.90 -14.79 29.20
CA GLU A 49 -11.00 -13.36 29.35
C GLU A 49 -10.59 -12.64 28.06
N LYS A 50 -11.24 -11.51 27.79
CA LYS A 50 -10.95 -10.70 26.61
C LYS A 50 -9.79 -9.75 26.88
N ILE A 51 -8.80 -9.74 26.00
CA ILE A 51 -7.74 -8.72 25.96
C ILE A 51 -8.15 -7.65 24.94
N ASP A 52 -8.27 -6.40 25.38
CA ASP A 52 -8.67 -5.29 24.51
C ASP A 52 -7.48 -4.77 23.68
N TYR A 53 -6.30 -4.72 24.28
CA TYR A 53 -5.05 -4.30 23.63
C TYR A 53 -3.92 -5.25 24.03
N LEU A 54 -3.13 -5.76 23.09
CA LEU A 54 -1.95 -6.58 23.36
C LEU A 54 -0.68 -5.85 22.90
N ILE A 55 0.29 -5.67 23.80
CA ILE A 55 1.62 -5.17 23.47
C ILE A 55 2.57 -6.35 23.28
N ALA A 56 3.16 -6.51 22.09
CA ALA A 56 4.08 -7.63 21.82
C ALA A 56 5.11 -7.33 20.71
N SER A 57 6.18 -8.12 20.64
CA SER A 57 7.15 -8.04 19.54
C SER A 57 6.62 -8.65 18.24
N GLU A 58 7.07 -8.15 17.09
CA GLU A 58 6.56 -8.56 15.77
C GLU A 58 6.72 -10.06 15.48
N ASP A 59 7.84 -10.66 15.89
CA ASP A 59 8.13 -12.09 15.71
C ASP A 59 7.17 -12.98 16.51
N LYS A 60 6.57 -12.42 17.57
CA LYS A 60 5.67 -13.09 18.50
C LYS A 60 4.20 -13.01 18.07
N ILE A 61 3.81 -11.94 17.38
CA ILE A 61 2.41 -11.65 17.02
C ILE A 61 1.88 -12.55 15.90
N LYS A 62 2.74 -13.02 14.97
CA LYS A 62 2.32 -13.84 13.80
C LYS A 62 1.53 -15.10 14.16
N LYS A 63 1.59 -15.57 15.40
CA LYS A 63 0.95 -16.79 15.87
C LYS A 63 -0.29 -16.56 16.74
N ILE A 64 -0.55 -15.33 17.18
CA ILE A 64 -1.60 -15.04 18.17
C ILE A 64 -2.87 -14.54 17.47
N LYS A 65 -4.01 -15.12 17.84
CA LYS A 65 -5.35 -14.71 17.38
C LYS A 65 -6.27 -14.49 18.59
N GLY A 66 -7.36 -13.74 18.41
CA GLY A 66 -8.40 -13.57 19.44
C GLY A 66 -8.22 -12.37 20.38
N VAL A 67 -7.21 -11.53 20.14
CA VAL A 67 -7.06 -10.23 20.82
C VAL A 67 -7.88 -9.14 20.13
N GLY A 68 -8.30 -8.12 20.89
CA GLY A 68 -9.05 -6.99 20.35
C GLY A 68 -8.23 -6.17 19.35
N LYS A 69 -7.07 -5.68 19.79
CA LYS A 69 -6.13 -4.84 19.03
C LYS A 69 -4.69 -5.11 19.45
N THR A 70 -3.72 -4.93 18.56
CA THR A 70 -2.31 -5.25 18.82
C THR A 70 -1.39 -4.05 18.59
N ILE A 71 -0.61 -3.73 19.62
CA ILE A 71 0.40 -2.66 19.66
C ILE A 71 1.76 -3.34 19.66
N TYR A 72 2.69 -2.90 18.82
CA TYR A 72 3.95 -3.63 18.69
C TYR A 72 5.10 -2.87 19.37
N ILE A 73 6.05 -3.64 19.90
CA ILE A 73 7.32 -3.15 20.45
C ILE A 73 8.47 -3.51 19.50
N TYR A 74 9.35 -2.55 19.20
CA TYR A 74 10.52 -2.76 18.32
C TYR A 74 11.84 -2.53 19.01
N GLU A 75 12.87 -3.19 18.50
CA GLU A 75 14.25 -3.00 18.94
C GLU A 75 15.00 -1.90 18.17
N ASP A 76 14.37 -1.27 17.16
CA ASP A 76 14.93 -0.16 16.37
C ASP A 76 14.02 1.09 16.46
N ALA A 77 14.63 2.25 16.67
CA ALA A 77 13.99 3.55 16.91
C ALA A 77 13.38 4.18 15.63
N GLN A 78 13.59 3.57 14.46
CA GLN A 78 13.06 4.05 13.17
C GLN A 78 11.56 3.73 12.95
N ASN A 79 10.86 3.27 13.99
CA ASN A 79 9.55 2.63 13.89
C ASN A 79 8.47 3.43 14.63
N ASP A 80 7.32 3.66 13.98
CA ASP A 80 6.20 4.50 14.47
C ASP A 80 5.33 3.86 15.58
N GLY A 81 5.88 2.95 16.40
CA GLY A 81 5.19 2.42 17.59
C GLY A 81 6.06 2.53 18.84
N ILE A 82 6.01 1.54 19.74
CA ILE A 82 6.75 1.64 21.00
C ILE A 82 8.16 1.10 20.81
N PHE A 83 9.17 1.97 20.90
CA PHE A 83 10.57 1.52 20.88
C PHE A 83 10.96 0.93 22.24
N ARG A 84 11.51 -0.29 22.23
CA ARG A 84 11.79 -1.12 23.41
C ARG A 84 12.70 -0.43 24.42
N TYR A 85 13.62 0.39 23.93
CA TYR A 85 14.61 1.09 24.75
C TYR A 85 14.24 2.55 25.03
N SER A 86 12.99 2.95 24.77
CA SER A 86 12.51 4.29 25.11
C SER A 86 12.40 4.47 26.63
N PRO A 87 12.58 5.70 27.13
CA PRO A 87 12.12 6.10 28.45
C PRO A 87 10.66 5.69 28.70
N GLY A 88 10.34 5.25 29.91
CA GLY A 88 9.01 4.71 30.20
C GLY A 88 7.86 5.72 30.02
N ASP A 89 8.13 7.00 30.24
CA ASP A 89 7.18 8.09 30.06
C ASP A 89 6.83 8.29 28.58
N GLU A 90 7.82 8.19 27.69
CA GLU A 90 7.61 8.14 26.25
C GLU A 90 6.78 6.92 25.84
N VAL A 91 7.01 5.76 26.46
CA VAL A 91 6.22 4.55 26.22
C VAL A 91 4.75 4.76 26.59
N VAL A 92 4.46 5.38 27.75
CA VAL A 92 3.10 5.65 28.21
C VAL A 92 2.40 6.66 27.30
N ASP A 93 3.06 7.78 26.98
CA ASP A 93 2.47 8.83 26.16
C ASP A 93 2.15 8.30 24.74
N ARG A 94 3.07 7.53 24.15
CA ARG A 94 2.84 6.89 22.84
C ARG A 94 1.74 5.83 22.91
N LEU A 95 1.68 5.03 23.96
CA LEU A 95 0.63 4.04 24.17
C LEU A 95 -0.77 4.69 24.24
N ILE A 96 -0.89 5.81 24.94
CA ILE A 96 -2.15 6.56 25.05
C ILE A 96 -2.54 7.18 23.71
N GLU A 97 -1.58 7.72 22.97
CA GLU A 97 -1.78 8.27 21.63
C GLU A 97 -2.37 7.21 20.69
N ILE A 98 -1.74 6.03 20.60
CA ILE A 98 -2.16 4.90 19.75
C ILE A 98 -3.56 4.40 20.12
N ILE A 99 -3.85 4.33 21.42
CA ILE A 99 -5.16 3.90 21.91
C ILE A 99 -6.23 4.96 21.63
N GLY A 100 -5.89 6.24 21.81
CA GLY A 100 -6.79 7.40 21.68
C GLY A 100 -7.16 7.74 20.24
N SER A 101 -6.24 7.53 19.29
CA SER A 101 -6.50 7.72 17.85
C SER A 101 -7.42 6.62 17.26
N GLY A 102 -7.67 5.54 18.00
CA GLY A 102 -8.41 4.37 17.51
C GLY A 102 -7.57 3.48 16.59
N GLU A 103 -6.27 3.78 16.46
CA GLU A 103 -5.30 3.16 15.57
C GLU A 103 -4.57 1.99 16.22
N ALA A 104 -5.13 1.36 17.24
CA ALA A 104 -4.45 0.25 17.90
C ALA A 104 -4.35 -1.06 17.07
N ASP A 105 -4.77 -1.03 15.79
CA ASP A 105 -4.41 -2.03 14.77
C ASP A 105 -3.27 -1.55 13.84
N ILE A 106 -2.64 -0.40 14.13
CA ILE A 106 -1.81 0.37 13.17
C ILE A 106 -0.33 0.43 13.56
N CYS A 107 0.10 -0.04 14.72
CA CYS A 107 1.54 -0.05 15.01
C CYS A 107 2.22 -1.30 14.44
N ASN A 108 2.23 -1.46 13.12
CA ASN A 108 3.08 -2.40 12.40
C ASN A 108 4.08 -1.63 11.49
N PRO A 109 5.25 -1.22 11.98
CA PRO A 109 6.28 -0.47 11.27
C PRO A 109 7.38 -1.35 10.69
N THR A 110 7.13 -2.64 10.47
CA THR A 110 7.57 -3.26 9.21
C THR A 110 6.51 -3.07 8.12
N ALA A 111 5.89 -1.91 8.04
CA ALA A 111 5.04 -1.57 6.90
C ALA A 111 4.79 -0.05 6.72
N CYS A 112 5.76 0.72 6.25
CA CYS A 112 5.48 1.33 4.95
C CYS A 112 5.77 0.25 3.90
N LYS A 113 4.99 -0.84 3.93
CA LYS A 113 4.87 -1.70 2.76
C LYS A 113 4.26 -0.76 1.75
N THR A 114 5.09 -0.36 0.80
CA THR A 114 4.69 0.42 -0.34
C THR A 114 3.32 -0.08 -0.78
N LYS A 115 2.33 0.81 -0.69
CA LYS A 115 0.95 0.44 -0.99
C LYS A 115 0.78 0.47 -2.49
N TYR A 116 0.55 -0.70 -3.05
CA TYR A 116 0.20 -0.84 -4.45
C TYR A 116 -1.24 -0.38 -4.68
N ILE A 117 -1.40 0.52 -5.65
CA ILE A 117 -2.68 0.98 -6.18
C ILE A 117 -2.75 0.50 -7.63
N GLY A 118 -3.68 -0.40 -7.92
CA GLY A 118 -3.89 -0.92 -9.26
C GLY A 118 -4.95 -0.11 -9.99
N VAL A 119 -4.70 0.24 -11.24
CA VAL A 119 -5.70 0.88 -12.10
C VAL A 119 -5.85 0.04 -13.35
N PHE A 120 -6.99 -0.63 -13.47
CA PHE A 120 -7.29 -1.53 -14.59
C PHE A 120 -8.76 -1.39 -15.00
N SER A 121 -9.01 -1.39 -16.30
CA SER A 121 -10.36 -1.44 -16.83
C SER A 121 -10.43 -2.21 -18.16
N PRO A 122 -11.41 -3.12 -18.33
CA PRO A 122 -11.69 -3.76 -19.62
C PRO A 122 -12.35 -2.79 -20.62
N VAL A 123 -12.73 -1.59 -20.18
CA VAL A 123 -13.31 -0.54 -21.01
C VAL A 123 -12.19 0.36 -21.51
N ALA A 124 -11.94 0.31 -22.83
CA ALA A 124 -10.98 1.18 -23.49
C ALA A 124 -11.42 2.67 -23.45
N ARG A 125 -10.45 3.59 -23.58
CA ARG A 125 -10.66 5.05 -23.55
C ARG A 125 -11.39 5.54 -22.29
N SER A 126 -11.10 4.92 -21.15
CA SER A 126 -11.71 5.20 -19.85
C SER A 126 -10.93 6.19 -18.98
N MET A 127 -10.00 6.96 -19.60
CA MET A 127 -9.15 7.97 -18.95
C MET A 127 -8.25 7.45 -17.82
N LYS A 128 -7.83 6.18 -17.89
CA LYS A 128 -6.97 5.55 -16.87
C LYS A 128 -5.69 6.34 -16.60
N THR A 129 -4.94 6.62 -17.64
CA THR A 129 -3.66 7.34 -17.57
C THR A 129 -3.79 8.70 -16.90
N SER A 130 -4.81 9.47 -17.30
CA SER A 130 -5.11 10.78 -16.70
C SER A 130 -5.52 10.66 -15.24
N PHE A 131 -6.36 9.67 -14.90
CA PHE A 131 -6.76 9.39 -13.51
C PHE A 131 -5.54 9.04 -12.66
N CYS A 132 -4.69 8.12 -13.10
CA CYS A 132 -3.47 7.71 -12.39
C CYS A 132 -2.54 8.88 -12.15
N THR A 133 -2.36 9.71 -13.18
CA THR A 133 -1.45 10.86 -13.13
C THR A 133 -1.96 11.94 -12.19
N VAL A 134 -3.26 12.25 -12.20
CA VAL A 134 -3.89 13.19 -11.26
C VAL A 134 -3.83 12.64 -9.84
N LEU A 135 -4.21 11.38 -9.62
CA LEU A 135 -4.16 10.74 -8.31
C LEU A 135 -2.74 10.75 -7.74
N GLY A 136 -1.75 10.38 -8.56
CA GLY A 136 -0.35 10.35 -8.17
C GLY A 136 0.18 11.71 -7.77
N GLN A 137 -0.06 12.75 -8.58
CA GLN A 137 0.35 14.12 -8.25
C GLN A 137 -0.38 14.67 -7.01
N MET A 138 -1.62 14.27 -6.76
CA MET A 138 -2.33 14.64 -5.54
C MET A 138 -1.72 13.96 -4.31
N LEU A 139 -1.40 12.66 -4.37
CA LEU A 139 -0.76 11.93 -3.28
C LEU A 139 0.67 12.44 -3.02
N ALA A 140 1.39 12.80 -4.08
CA ALA A 140 2.75 13.32 -4.01
C ALA A 140 2.90 14.60 -3.16
N LYS A 141 1.80 15.30 -2.88
CA LYS A 141 1.80 16.45 -1.96
C LYS A 141 2.11 16.07 -0.50
N LYS A 142 1.88 14.81 -0.12
CA LYS A 142 2.04 14.31 1.26
C LYS A 142 2.88 13.04 1.37
N TYR A 143 3.07 12.33 0.26
CA TYR A 143 3.67 11.00 0.22
C TYR A 143 4.72 10.89 -0.88
N ARG A 144 5.62 9.92 -0.76
CA ARG A 144 6.55 9.52 -1.83
C ARG A 144 5.82 8.57 -2.76
N VAL A 145 5.63 8.97 -4.02
CA VAL A 145 4.77 8.24 -4.96
C VAL A 145 5.51 7.95 -6.25
N LEU A 146 5.47 6.68 -6.67
CA LEU A 146 5.93 6.23 -7.98
C LEU A 146 4.74 5.84 -8.84
N TYR A 147 4.76 6.25 -10.10
CA TYR A 147 3.82 5.82 -11.13
C TYR A 147 4.51 4.98 -12.20
N LEU A 148 3.93 3.81 -12.48
CA LEU A 148 4.35 2.90 -13.53
C LEU A 148 3.22 2.71 -14.55
N ASN A 149 3.53 2.96 -15.82
CA ASN A 149 2.60 2.77 -16.94
C ASN A 149 2.93 1.49 -17.71
N PHE A 150 1.94 0.61 -17.83
CA PHE A 150 1.99 -0.65 -18.58
C PHE A 150 1.00 -0.65 -19.75
N GLU A 151 0.71 0.50 -20.35
CA GLU A 151 -0.16 0.57 -21.53
C GLU A 151 0.58 0.16 -22.80
N SER A 152 -0.10 -0.61 -23.66
CA SER A 152 0.49 -1.05 -24.94
C SER A 152 0.89 0.12 -25.83
N PHE A 153 0.10 1.20 -25.80
CA PHE A 153 0.31 2.42 -26.57
C PHE A 153 0.05 3.65 -25.70
N SER A 154 0.92 3.86 -24.72
CA SER A 154 0.80 4.98 -23.76
C SER A 154 0.84 6.37 -24.41
N GLY A 155 1.57 6.53 -25.52
CA GLY A 155 1.88 7.85 -26.11
C GLY A 155 2.89 8.66 -25.29
N MET A 156 3.08 8.36 -24.00
CA MET A 156 4.08 8.98 -23.14
C MET A 156 5.50 8.51 -23.47
N SER A 157 5.67 7.32 -24.05
CA SER A 157 6.98 6.75 -24.43
C SER A 157 7.67 7.53 -25.57
N VAL A 158 6.95 8.38 -26.28
CA VAL A 158 7.51 9.26 -27.33
C VAL A 158 7.46 10.74 -26.94
N SER A 159 7.00 11.05 -25.72
CA SER A 159 6.86 12.41 -25.23
C SER A 159 8.23 12.98 -24.85
N GLU A 160 8.53 14.20 -25.31
CA GLU A 160 9.74 14.95 -24.94
C GLU A 160 9.83 15.21 -23.43
N GLN A 161 8.69 15.13 -22.72
CA GLN A 161 8.58 15.21 -21.27
C GLN A 161 9.51 14.18 -20.56
N PHE A 162 9.80 13.03 -21.16
CA PHE A 162 10.69 12.04 -20.54
C PHE A 162 12.17 12.18 -20.91
N GLY A 163 12.51 13.10 -21.83
CA GLY A 163 13.86 13.30 -22.33
C GLY A 163 14.49 12.01 -22.89
N ARG A 164 15.81 11.88 -22.72
CA ARG A 164 16.61 10.71 -23.17
C ARG A 164 16.80 9.65 -22.07
N ARG A 165 15.95 9.63 -21.04
CA ARG A 165 16.07 8.64 -19.96
C ARG A 165 15.65 7.24 -20.44
N GLY A 166 16.18 6.23 -19.76
CA GLY A 166 15.78 4.83 -20.00
C GLY A 166 14.33 4.60 -19.66
N ASP A 167 13.73 3.60 -20.30
CA ASP A 167 12.33 3.22 -20.10
C ASP A 167 12.17 2.01 -19.17
N LEU A 168 10.92 1.61 -18.94
CA LEU A 168 10.61 0.47 -18.08
C LEU A 168 11.19 -0.85 -18.61
N SER A 169 11.30 -1.02 -19.93
CA SER A 169 11.96 -2.21 -20.52
C SER A 169 13.43 -2.23 -20.16
N ASP A 170 14.12 -1.09 -20.21
CA ASP A 170 15.51 -0.99 -19.76
C ASP A 170 15.66 -1.35 -18.28
N VAL A 171 14.79 -0.80 -17.41
CA VAL A 171 14.84 -1.07 -15.96
C VAL A 171 14.67 -2.57 -15.69
N LEU A 172 13.73 -3.22 -16.37
CA LEU A 172 13.48 -4.65 -16.23
C LEU A 172 14.61 -5.51 -16.83
N TYR A 173 15.26 -5.06 -17.90
CA TYR A 173 16.46 -5.71 -18.43
C TYR A 173 17.57 -5.77 -17.37
N TYR A 174 17.85 -4.65 -16.69
CA TYR A 174 18.86 -4.62 -15.63
C TYR A 174 18.42 -5.44 -14.41
N PHE A 175 17.15 -5.36 -14.02
CA PHE A 175 16.60 -6.18 -12.94
C PHE A 175 16.84 -7.68 -13.15
N LYS A 176 16.63 -8.16 -14.38
CA LYS A 176 16.75 -9.58 -14.76
C LYS A 176 18.20 -10.02 -15.02
N ASN A 177 18.99 -9.20 -15.71
CA ASN A 177 20.27 -9.63 -16.28
C ASN A 177 21.50 -9.05 -15.57
N ILE A 178 21.36 -7.91 -14.89
CA ILE A 178 22.48 -7.15 -14.30
C ILE A 178 22.06 -6.61 -12.91
N ARG A 179 21.67 -7.53 -12.01
CA ARG A 179 21.00 -7.20 -10.74
C ARG A 179 21.78 -6.22 -9.86
N GLN A 180 23.10 -6.27 -9.87
CA GLN A 180 23.96 -5.34 -9.13
C GLN A 180 23.85 -3.87 -9.60
N GLU A 181 23.43 -3.62 -10.84
CA GLU A 181 23.27 -2.27 -11.41
C GLU A 181 21.81 -1.81 -11.43
N PHE A 182 20.87 -2.69 -11.07
CA PHE A 182 19.43 -2.41 -11.12
C PHE A 182 19.03 -1.13 -10.38
N ILE A 183 19.47 -0.97 -9.12
CA ILE A 183 19.11 0.21 -8.30
C ILE A 183 19.60 1.50 -8.96
N SER A 184 20.82 1.51 -9.48
CA SER A 184 21.39 2.66 -10.18
C SER A 184 20.60 2.97 -11.45
N LYS A 185 20.31 1.95 -12.27
CA LYS A 185 19.52 2.12 -13.50
C LYS A 185 18.11 2.62 -13.21
N PHE A 186 17.45 2.06 -12.20
CA PHE A 186 16.13 2.48 -11.74
C PHE A 186 16.13 3.96 -11.40
N LYS A 187 17.02 4.40 -10.50
CA LYS A 187 17.12 5.81 -10.07
C LYS A 187 17.40 6.78 -11.21
N ASN A 188 18.28 6.39 -12.13
CA ASN A 188 18.61 7.22 -13.30
C ASN A 188 17.44 7.35 -14.31
N SER A 189 16.47 6.43 -14.28
CA SER A 189 15.33 6.42 -15.19
C SER A 189 14.13 7.25 -14.70
N ILE A 190 14.19 7.73 -13.45
CA ILE A 190 13.11 8.52 -12.83
C ILE A 190 13.04 9.93 -13.43
N VAL A 191 11.82 10.38 -13.72
CA VAL A 191 11.44 11.78 -13.96
C VAL A 191 10.37 12.16 -12.95
N SER A 192 10.42 13.38 -12.40
CA SER A 192 9.44 13.83 -11.41
C SER A 192 8.59 14.98 -11.94
N TYR A 193 7.27 14.90 -11.71
CA TYR A 193 6.26 15.89 -12.12
C TYR A 193 5.35 16.22 -10.95
N ASN A 194 5.38 17.47 -10.46
CA ASN A 194 4.69 17.88 -9.23
C ASN A 194 4.89 16.91 -8.05
N GLY A 195 6.10 16.36 -7.91
CA GLY A 195 6.48 15.40 -6.88
C GLY A 195 6.11 13.94 -7.17
N LEU A 196 5.39 13.66 -8.26
CA LEU A 196 5.12 12.30 -8.71
C LEU A 196 6.32 11.78 -9.50
N ASP A 197 6.99 10.77 -8.97
CA ASP A 197 8.06 10.09 -9.68
C ASP A 197 7.48 9.10 -10.70
N MET A 198 8.09 9.07 -11.88
CA MET A 198 7.61 8.32 -13.03
C MET A 198 8.80 7.68 -13.75
N ILE A 199 8.61 6.47 -14.25
CA ILE A 199 9.51 5.87 -15.24
C ILE A 199 8.81 5.92 -16.60
N LYS A 200 9.57 6.26 -17.63
CA LYS A 200 9.07 6.29 -19.00
C LYS A 200 8.48 4.90 -19.35
N PRO A 201 7.23 4.82 -19.84
CA PRO A 201 6.66 3.53 -20.24
C PRO A 201 7.51 2.86 -21.32
N ALA A 202 7.50 1.53 -21.34
CA ALA A 202 8.18 0.74 -22.36
C ALA A 202 7.86 1.26 -23.76
N TYR A 203 8.89 1.51 -24.57
CA TYR A 203 8.68 1.93 -25.95
C TYR A 203 7.95 0.84 -26.75
N TYR A 204 8.31 -0.41 -26.53
CA TYR A 204 7.68 -1.57 -27.15
C TYR A 204 7.06 -2.48 -26.08
N TYR A 205 5.74 -2.45 -25.97
CA TYR A 205 5.02 -3.15 -24.89
C TYR A 205 5.21 -4.67 -24.89
N LEU A 206 5.54 -5.27 -26.05
CA LEU A 206 5.76 -6.71 -26.13
C LEU A 206 7.01 -7.15 -25.36
N ASP A 207 7.98 -6.26 -25.11
CA ASP A 207 9.09 -6.54 -24.19
C ASP A 207 8.59 -6.91 -22.79
N LEU A 208 7.46 -6.33 -22.37
CA LEU A 208 6.82 -6.62 -21.09
C LEU A 208 5.92 -7.87 -21.15
N SER A 209 5.38 -8.19 -22.33
CA SER A 209 4.43 -9.30 -22.52
C SER A 209 5.05 -10.68 -22.28
N TYR A 210 6.37 -10.81 -22.41
CA TYR A 210 7.11 -12.06 -22.20
C TYR A 210 7.60 -12.24 -20.75
N ILE A 211 7.34 -11.27 -19.86
CA ILE A 211 7.73 -11.35 -18.46
C ILE A 211 6.73 -12.23 -17.72
N THR A 212 7.23 -13.26 -17.04
CA THR A 212 6.41 -14.22 -16.32
C THR A 212 5.91 -13.66 -14.98
N PRO A 213 4.80 -14.20 -14.43
CA PRO A 213 4.28 -13.80 -13.12
C PRO A 213 5.34 -13.81 -12.00
N ASP A 214 6.17 -14.85 -11.92
CA ASP A 214 7.21 -14.97 -10.89
C ASP A 214 8.20 -13.79 -10.92
N ILE A 215 8.60 -13.37 -12.12
CA ILE A 215 9.52 -12.23 -12.30
C ILE A 215 8.83 -10.93 -11.90
N TRP A 216 7.53 -10.77 -12.19
CA TRP A 216 6.76 -9.63 -11.73
C TRP A 216 6.67 -9.58 -10.21
N ASP A 217 6.43 -10.73 -9.57
CA ASP A 217 6.37 -10.81 -8.12
C ASP A 217 7.70 -10.49 -7.46
N GLU A 218 8.82 -10.94 -8.03
CA GLU A 218 10.15 -10.51 -7.59
C GLU A 218 10.36 -9.00 -7.78
N PHE A 219 9.99 -8.46 -8.94
CA PHE A 219 10.16 -7.04 -9.26
C PHE A 219 9.36 -6.13 -8.33
N LEU A 220 8.08 -6.43 -8.13
CA LEU A 220 7.22 -5.70 -7.21
C LEU A 220 7.65 -5.88 -5.74
N SER A 221 8.20 -7.04 -5.38
CA SER A 221 8.72 -7.22 -4.02
C SER A 221 9.99 -6.40 -3.80
N GLU A 222 10.87 -6.33 -4.80
CA GLU A 222 12.09 -5.52 -4.76
C GLU A 222 11.76 -4.02 -4.67
N LEU A 223 10.82 -3.51 -5.49
CA LEU A 223 10.38 -2.11 -5.42
C LEU A 223 9.85 -1.73 -4.03
N SER A 224 9.09 -2.64 -3.41
CA SER A 224 8.62 -2.42 -2.04
C SER A 224 9.75 -2.51 -1.00
N ALA A 225 10.74 -3.38 -1.22
CA ALA A 225 11.86 -3.58 -0.30
C ALA A 225 12.82 -2.38 -0.29
N MET A 226 12.88 -1.58 -1.36
CA MET A 226 13.64 -0.33 -1.37
C MET A 226 13.15 0.67 -0.31
N ASN A 227 11.88 0.58 0.10
CA ASN A 227 11.25 1.51 1.04
C ASN A 227 11.40 2.99 0.62
N GLU A 228 11.51 3.26 -0.68
CA GLU A 228 11.63 4.62 -1.25
C GLU A 228 10.27 5.28 -1.49
N TYR A 229 9.20 4.49 -1.61
CA TYR A 229 7.86 4.97 -1.92
C TYR A 229 6.82 4.47 -0.93
N ASP A 230 5.93 5.37 -0.52
CA ASP A 230 4.78 5.04 0.30
C ASP A 230 3.66 4.43 -0.58
N TYR A 231 3.56 4.90 -1.83
CA TYR A 231 2.59 4.40 -2.82
C TYR A 231 3.24 4.12 -4.18
N ILE A 232 2.89 2.99 -4.79
CA ILE A 232 3.17 2.70 -6.21
C ILE A 232 1.84 2.57 -6.94
N ILE A 233 1.60 3.44 -7.91
CA ILE A 233 0.42 3.42 -8.78
C ILE A 233 0.79 2.68 -10.07
N MET A 234 0.03 1.64 -10.40
CA MET A 234 0.22 0.82 -11.58
C MET A 234 -0.95 1.00 -12.55
N ASP A 235 -0.69 1.56 -13.72
CA ASP A 235 -1.65 1.69 -14.82
C ASP A 235 -1.53 0.47 -15.73
N LEU A 236 -2.44 -0.48 -15.53
CA LEU A 236 -2.33 -1.86 -15.98
C LEU A 236 -3.11 -2.11 -17.27
N SER A 237 -2.61 -3.08 -18.05
CA SER A 237 -3.24 -3.59 -19.27
C SER A 237 -3.43 -5.10 -19.21
N ASP A 238 -4.36 -5.60 -20.02
CA ASP A 238 -4.77 -7.01 -20.09
C ASP A 238 -3.72 -7.95 -20.70
N TYR A 239 -2.73 -7.43 -21.43
CA TYR A 239 -1.65 -8.25 -22.00
C TYR A 239 -0.63 -8.73 -20.96
N LEU A 240 -0.62 -8.18 -19.74
CA LEU A 240 0.35 -8.56 -18.71
C LEU A 240 0.07 -9.96 -18.19
N GLN A 241 1.07 -10.84 -18.28
CA GLN A 241 1.02 -12.13 -17.60
C GLN A 241 0.99 -11.90 -16.09
N GLY A 242 0.09 -12.59 -15.38
CA GLY A 242 -0.08 -12.40 -13.94
C GLY A 242 -0.85 -11.12 -13.57
N LEU A 243 -1.61 -10.51 -14.50
CA LEU A 243 -2.44 -9.33 -14.19
C LEU A 243 -3.28 -9.52 -12.92
N PHE A 244 -3.95 -10.66 -12.78
CA PHE A 244 -4.78 -10.93 -11.59
C PHE A 244 -3.91 -11.30 -10.39
N ASP A 245 -3.08 -12.33 -10.52
CA ASP A 245 -2.31 -12.89 -9.40
C ASP A 245 -1.15 -12.03 -8.91
N SER A 246 -0.30 -11.50 -9.79
CA SER A 246 0.91 -10.76 -9.38
C SER A 246 0.62 -9.28 -9.14
N PHE A 247 -0.27 -8.68 -9.94
CA PHE A 247 -0.56 -7.24 -9.88
C PHE A 247 -1.79 -6.92 -9.02
N LEU A 248 -2.99 -7.29 -9.49
CA LEU A 248 -4.23 -6.85 -8.84
C LEU A 248 -4.42 -7.48 -7.45
N SER A 249 -4.06 -8.74 -7.24
CA SER A 249 -4.13 -9.39 -5.92
C SER A 249 -3.22 -8.72 -4.88
N ARG A 250 -2.08 -8.16 -5.30
CA ARG A 250 -1.12 -7.42 -4.45
C ARG A 250 -1.60 -6.02 -4.07
N CYS A 251 -2.53 -5.46 -4.86
CA CYS A 251 -3.01 -4.10 -4.62
C CYS A 251 -3.83 -3.99 -3.34
N SER A 252 -3.64 -2.88 -2.63
CA SER A 252 -4.48 -2.48 -1.49
C SER A 252 -5.85 -1.97 -1.94
N ILE A 253 -5.90 -1.35 -3.12
CA ILE A 253 -7.11 -0.89 -3.78
C ILE A 253 -6.92 -1.01 -5.30
N VAL A 254 -8.02 -1.33 -5.98
CA VAL A 254 -8.08 -1.36 -7.45
C VAL A 254 -9.11 -0.35 -7.91
N TYR A 255 -8.73 0.51 -8.87
CA TYR A 255 -9.65 1.45 -9.51
C TYR A 255 -10.01 0.96 -10.91
N THR A 256 -11.31 0.90 -11.20
CA THR A 256 -11.83 0.46 -12.50
C THR A 256 -12.80 1.48 -13.07
N MET A 257 -12.38 2.14 -14.14
CA MET A 257 -13.21 3.11 -14.83
C MET A 257 -14.18 2.43 -15.79
N THR A 258 -15.42 2.89 -15.83
CA THR A 258 -16.48 2.40 -16.71
C THR A 258 -17.25 3.56 -17.34
N ALA A 259 -18.22 3.24 -18.20
CA ALA A 259 -19.15 4.20 -18.80
C ALA A 259 -20.60 3.72 -18.64
N ASN A 260 -21.56 4.64 -18.75
CA ASN A 260 -22.98 4.34 -18.55
C ASN A 260 -23.63 3.58 -19.72
N ASP A 261 -22.92 3.37 -20.82
CA ASP A 261 -23.46 2.65 -21.96
C ASP A 261 -23.48 1.12 -21.73
N SER A 262 -24.41 0.45 -22.40
CA SER A 262 -24.61 -0.99 -22.23
C SER A 262 -23.38 -1.83 -22.59
N ARG A 263 -22.56 -1.40 -23.55
CA ARG A 263 -21.36 -2.16 -23.94
C ARG A 263 -20.28 -2.08 -22.87
N ALA A 264 -20.07 -0.90 -22.27
CA ALA A 264 -19.16 -0.76 -21.13
C ALA A 264 -19.62 -1.62 -19.94
N GLN A 265 -20.91 -1.61 -19.62
CA GLN A 265 -21.46 -2.44 -18.54
C GLN A 265 -21.31 -3.94 -18.82
N SER A 266 -21.55 -4.39 -20.06
CA SER A 266 -21.32 -5.80 -20.44
C SER A 266 -19.84 -6.22 -20.31
N LYS A 267 -18.89 -5.33 -20.64
CA LYS A 267 -17.46 -5.59 -20.46
C LYS A 267 -17.07 -5.71 -19.00
N ILE A 268 -17.57 -4.82 -18.14
CA ILE A 268 -17.37 -4.89 -16.70
C ILE A 268 -17.97 -6.19 -16.15
N PHE A 269 -19.20 -6.52 -16.52
CA PHE A 269 -19.85 -7.76 -16.10
C PHE A 269 -19.02 -8.99 -16.49
N HIS A 270 -18.53 -9.06 -17.74
CA HIS A 270 -17.69 -10.16 -18.19
C HIS A 270 -16.38 -10.26 -17.39
N TYR A 271 -15.71 -9.13 -17.13
CA TYR A 271 -14.53 -9.08 -16.27
C TYR A 271 -14.82 -9.59 -14.85
N GLU A 272 -15.93 -9.18 -14.25
CA GLU A 272 -16.32 -9.64 -12.91
C GLU A 272 -16.69 -11.13 -12.89
N GLN A 273 -17.30 -11.67 -13.95
CA GLN A 273 -17.53 -13.11 -14.08
C GLN A 273 -16.21 -13.89 -14.11
N ILE A 274 -15.22 -13.45 -14.90
CA ILE A 274 -13.89 -14.06 -14.92
C ILE A 274 -13.26 -14.04 -13.53
N LEU A 275 -13.31 -12.91 -12.80
CA LEU A 275 -12.74 -12.87 -11.45
C LEU A 275 -13.42 -13.85 -10.49
N ASN A 276 -14.73 -14.04 -10.58
CA ASN A 276 -15.44 -15.01 -9.74
C ASN A 276 -15.13 -16.46 -10.13
N GLU A 277 -15.15 -16.78 -11.43
CA GLU A 277 -14.90 -18.14 -11.93
C GLU A 277 -13.49 -18.65 -11.61
N TYR A 278 -12.53 -17.73 -11.52
CA TYR A 278 -11.12 -18.05 -11.29
C TYR A 278 -10.64 -17.76 -9.86
N ASN A 279 -11.54 -17.61 -8.89
CA ASN A 279 -11.25 -17.42 -7.45
C ASN A 279 -10.43 -16.16 -7.11
N HIS A 280 -10.75 -15.04 -7.78
CA HIS A 280 -10.15 -13.73 -7.55
C HIS A 280 -11.16 -12.74 -6.93
N GLU A 281 -12.05 -13.21 -6.05
CA GLU A 281 -13.07 -12.36 -5.42
C GLU A 281 -12.47 -11.33 -4.45
N ASP A 282 -11.22 -11.51 -4.01
CA ASP A 282 -10.48 -10.49 -3.25
C ASP A 282 -10.28 -9.21 -4.07
N ILE A 283 -10.03 -9.35 -5.39
CA ILE A 283 -9.91 -8.24 -6.33
C ILE A 283 -11.23 -7.47 -6.38
N LEU A 284 -12.36 -8.17 -6.46
CA LEU A 284 -13.68 -7.54 -6.45
C LEU A 284 -13.93 -6.76 -5.15
N LYS A 285 -13.59 -7.32 -3.99
CA LYS A 285 -13.80 -6.68 -2.68
C LYS A 285 -13.06 -5.35 -2.52
N LYS A 286 -11.89 -5.21 -3.16
CA LYS A 286 -11.06 -3.99 -3.11
C LYS A 286 -11.17 -3.13 -4.38
N THR A 287 -12.04 -3.50 -5.32
CA THR A 287 -12.26 -2.71 -6.55
C THR A 287 -13.26 -1.58 -6.29
N LYS A 288 -12.90 -0.36 -6.67
CA LYS A 288 -13.78 0.80 -6.75
C LYS A 288 -14.03 1.16 -8.20
N LYS A 289 -15.30 1.13 -8.60
CA LYS A 289 -15.73 1.43 -9.97
C LYS A 289 -16.15 2.89 -10.10
N PHE A 290 -15.66 3.56 -11.12
CA PHE A 290 -15.96 4.97 -11.37
C PHE A 290 -16.48 5.21 -12.78
N VAL A 291 -17.43 6.14 -12.94
CA VAL A 291 -17.82 6.66 -14.25
C VAL A 291 -17.20 8.04 -14.40
N ILE A 292 -16.08 8.13 -15.10
CA ILE A 292 -15.40 9.42 -15.29
C ILE A 292 -16.28 10.31 -16.17
N PRO A 293 -16.59 11.56 -15.74
CA PRO A 293 -17.38 12.48 -16.52
C PRO A 293 -16.68 12.83 -17.83
N THR A 294 -17.42 13.33 -18.81
CA THR A 294 -16.81 13.81 -20.05
C THR A 294 -16.08 15.12 -19.78
N ILE A 295 -14.75 15.06 -19.70
CA ILE A 295 -13.88 16.23 -19.50
C ILE A 295 -13.44 16.75 -20.86
N LYS A 296 -13.77 18.01 -21.15
CA LYS A 296 -13.38 18.68 -22.39
C LYS A 296 -11.96 19.25 -22.24
N ASN A 297 -11.13 19.11 -23.27
CA ASN A 297 -9.80 19.72 -23.38
C ASN A 297 -8.84 19.38 -22.22
N LEU A 298 -8.49 18.10 -22.09
CA LEU A 298 -7.36 17.72 -21.23
C LEU A 298 -6.03 18.22 -21.83
N PRO A 299 -5.16 18.86 -21.02
CA PRO A 299 -3.84 19.23 -21.48
C PRO A 299 -2.99 17.98 -21.73
N GLY A 300 -2.07 18.08 -22.70
CA GLY A 300 -1.07 17.03 -22.95
C GLY A 300 0.12 17.08 -22.00
N GLU A 301 0.31 18.19 -21.28
CA GLU A 301 1.38 18.34 -20.29
C GLU A 301 0.92 17.75 -18.95
N ILE A 302 1.76 16.87 -18.39
CA ILE A 302 1.48 16.12 -17.16
C ILE A 302 1.17 17.07 -15.99
N ASP A 303 1.97 18.13 -15.82
CA ASP A 303 1.81 19.07 -14.71
C ASP A 303 0.52 19.89 -14.77
N ARG A 304 -0.08 20.03 -15.96
CA ARG A 304 -1.31 20.83 -16.13
C ARG A 304 -2.57 20.07 -15.77
N LEU A 305 -2.49 18.74 -15.63
CA LEU A 305 -3.66 17.90 -15.32
C LEU A 305 -4.30 18.25 -13.96
N LEU A 306 -3.50 18.73 -12.99
CA LEU A 306 -3.98 19.18 -11.67
C LEU A 306 -4.92 20.40 -11.72
N TYR A 307 -4.95 21.13 -12.84
CA TYR A 307 -5.78 22.34 -13.02
C TYR A 307 -7.03 22.08 -13.85
N THR A 308 -7.49 20.83 -13.88
CA THR A 308 -8.68 20.41 -14.64
C THR A 308 -9.77 19.90 -13.70
N GLU A 309 -11.01 19.85 -14.20
CA GLU A 309 -12.17 19.26 -13.51
C GLU A 309 -11.93 17.80 -13.07
N LEU A 310 -10.97 17.10 -13.71
CA LEU A 310 -10.58 15.74 -13.31
C LEU A 310 -10.05 15.73 -11.88
N THR A 311 -9.37 16.77 -11.44
CA THR A 311 -8.75 16.83 -10.10
C THR A 311 -9.80 16.86 -9.01
N ASP A 312 -10.84 17.67 -9.18
CA ASP A 312 -11.94 17.73 -8.21
C ASP A 312 -12.74 16.43 -8.20
N TYR A 313 -12.93 15.82 -9.38
CA TYR A 313 -13.56 14.50 -9.49
C TYR A 313 -12.75 13.41 -8.77
N VAL A 314 -11.45 13.30 -9.05
CA VAL A 314 -10.55 12.32 -8.39
C VAL A 314 -10.54 12.54 -6.89
N ARG A 315 -10.46 13.80 -6.43
CA ARG A 315 -10.50 14.14 -4.99
C ARG A 315 -11.77 13.62 -4.34
N LYS A 316 -12.93 13.87 -4.95
CA LYS A 316 -14.23 13.45 -4.44
C LYS A 316 -14.36 11.93 -4.37
N GLU A 317 -14.01 11.24 -5.45
CA GLU A 317 -14.21 9.79 -5.55
C GLU A 317 -13.23 8.96 -4.71
N THR A 318 -12.12 9.57 -4.27
CA THR A 318 -11.08 8.90 -3.47
C THR A 318 -10.97 9.44 -2.03
N ALA A 319 -11.92 10.28 -1.60
CA ALA A 319 -11.92 10.92 -0.29
C ALA A 319 -12.13 9.93 0.87
N SER A 320 -12.71 8.75 0.62
CA SER A 320 -12.83 7.69 1.63
C SER A 320 -11.49 7.01 1.92
N GLU A 321 -10.56 7.06 0.99
CA GLU A 321 -9.27 6.37 1.04
C GLU A 321 -8.14 7.31 1.46
N PHE A 322 -8.21 8.58 1.07
CA PHE A 322 -7.15 9.55 1.28
C PHE A 322 -7.66 10.84 1.91
N LYS A 323 -6.92 11.34 2.90
CA LYS A 323 -7.15 12.66 3.50
C LYS A 323 -6.43 13.72 2.69
N TRP A 324 -7.16 14.41 1.83
CA TRP A 324 -6.65 15.45 0.93
C TRP A 324 -6.26 16.73 1.63
#